data_AF-A0A673FRY3-F1
#
_entry.id   AF-A0A673FRY3-F1
#
_cell.length_a   1.000
_cell.length_b   1.000
_cell.length_c   1.000
_cell.angle_alpha   90.00
_cell.angle_beta   90.00
_cell.angle_gamma   90.00
#
_symmetry.space_group_name_H-M   'P 1'
#
loop_
_entity.id
_entity.type
_entity.pdbx_description
1 polymer ?
#
loop_
_entity_poly.entity_id
_entity_poly.type
_entity_poly.pdbx_seq_one_letter_code
_entity_poly.pdbx_strand_id
1 'polypeptide(L)'
;IYLFPLSLSLHFSLMNVSTNCSRCVSVSACNCNGKNAECYFDPELYRATGHGGHCRNCADNTDGPNCERCLDNYYRDSSGQRCLSCSCNPVGSLSTQCDNTGRCSCKPGVMGDKCDRCQPGFHTLTAAGCR
;
A
#
# COMPACT_ATOMS: atom_id res chain seq x y z
N ILE A 1 -53.75 4.52 -38.94
CA ILE A 1 -52.48 5.27 -38.80
C ILE A 1 -51.66 4.52 -37.77
N TYR A 2 -50.47 4.12 -38.20
CA TYR A 2 -49.52 3.20 -37.56
C TYR A 2 -49.23 3.50 -36.08
N LEU A 3 -48.96 2.45 -35.29
CA LEU A 3 -47.64 2.21 -34.66
C LEU A 3 -47.65 1.02 -33.66
N PHE A 4 -47.00 -0.08 -34.05
CA PHE A 4 -46.01 -0.82 -33.22
C PHE A 4 -44.61 -0.24 -33.63
N PRO A 5 -43.48 -0.37 -32.87
CA PRO A 5 -43.13 -1.49 -31.99
C PRO A 5 -42.24 -1.21 -30.73
N LEU A 6 -42.09 -2.27 -29.92
CA LEU A 6 -40.90 -2.78 -29.20
C LEU A 6 -39.73 -1.88 -28.75
N SER A 7 -39.29 -2.19 -27.52
CA SER A 7 -37.90 -2.28 -27.03
C SER A 7 -37.05 -1.01 -26.98
N LEU A 8 -36.73 -0.58 -25.76
CA LEU A 8 -35.42 0.01 -25.50
C LEU A 8 -34.91 -0.44 -24.12
N SER A 9 -34.27 -1.60 -24.14
CA SER A 9 -33.28 -2.01 -23.15
C SER A 9 -32.17 -0.95 -23.15
N LEU A 10 -32.03 -0.16 -22.10
CA LEU A 10 -30.80 0.61 -21.86
C LEU A 10 -30.42 0.56 -20.38
N HIS A 11 -29.32 -0.16 -20.17
CA HIS A 11 -28.36 -0.01 -19.09
C HIS A 11 -28.75 -0.48 -17.68
N PHE A 12 -28.85 -1.80 -17.57
CA PHE A 12 -28.30 -2.52 -16.42
C PHE A 12 -26.78 -2.30 -16.40
N SER A 13 -26.29 -1.32 -15.64
CA SER A 13 -24.89 -1.29 -15.22
C SER A 13 -24.75 -0.62 -13.85
N LEU A 14 -24.55 -1.48 -12.86
CA LEU A 14 -23.60 -1.30 -11.76
C LEU A 14 -23.59 0.08 -11.08
N MET A 15 -24.62 0.37 -10.30
CA MET A 15 -24.48 1.29 -9.16
C MET A 15 -24.63 0.48 -7.88
N ASN A 16 -23.52 -0.15 -7.45
CA ASN A 16 -23.33 -0.62 -6.08
C ASN A 16 -23.20 0.60 -5.15
N VAL A 17 -24.28 1.35 -4.97
CA VAL A 17 -24.35 2.46 -4.01
C VAL A 17 -25.29 2.00 -2.91
N SER A 18 -24.71 1.63 -1.77
CA SER A 18 -25.47 1.30 -0.56
C SER A 18 -26.30 2.52 -0.13
N THR A 19 -27.61 2.29 -0.04
CA THR A 19 -28.69 3.28 0.05
C THR A 19 -29.02 3.68 1.50
N ASN A 20 -28.06 4.13 2.32
CA ASN A 20 -28.44 4.82 3.56
C ASN A 20 -27.41 5.82 4.13
N CYS A 21 -27.38 7.04 3.55
CA CYS A 21 -26.89 8.24 4.21
C CYS A 21 -27.79 9.42 3.78
N SER A 22 -28.87 9.66 4.52
CA SER A 22 -29.88 10.68 4.18
C SER A 22 -29.38 12.14 4.27
N ARG A 23 -28.07 12.39 4.43
CA ARG A 23 -27.49 13.74 4.38
C ARG A 23 -25.98 13.78 4.07
N CYS A 24 -25.53 13.05 3.06
CA CYS A 24 -24.18 13.21 2.54
C CYS A 24 -24.18 14.38 1.51
N VAL A 25 -23.99 15.63 1.98
CA VAL A 25 -24.00 16.87 1.16
C VAL A 25 -22.72 17.05 0.31
N SER A 26 -21.78 16.14 0.39
CA SER A 26 -20.77 15.95 -0.65
C SER A 26 -20.29 14.50 -0.57
N VAL A 27 -20.47 13.74 -1.63
CA VAL A 27 -19.63 12.55 -1.83
C VAL A 27 -18.26 13.10 -2.17
N SER A 28 -17.47 13.43 -1.15
CA SER A 28 -16.05 13.68 -1.36
C SER A 28 -15.48 12.34 -1.81
N ALA A 29 -15.07 12.27 -3.07
CA ALA A 29 -14.39 11.11 -3.59
C ALA A 29 -13.19 10.81 -2.68
N CYS A 30 -12.98 9.53 -2.34
CA CYS A 30 -11.83 9.12 -1.55
C CYS A 30 -10.54 9.54 -2.26
N ASN A 31 -9.62 10.16 -1.52
CA ASN A 31 -8.31 10.49 -2.04
C ASN A 31 -7.35 9.30 -1.83
N CYS A 32 -7.29 8.39 -2.78
CA CYS A 32 -6.33 7.28 -2.75
C CYS A 32 -5.02 7.59 -3.47
N ASN A 33 -4.66 8.87 -3.65
CA ASN A 33 -3.44 9.31 -4.34
C ASN A 33 -3.24 8.68 -5.73
N GLY A 34 -4.33 8.36 -6.43
CA GLY A 34 -4.31 7.67 -7.73
C GLY A 34 -3.86 6.20 -7.69
N LYS A 35 -3.74 5.60 -6.49
CA LYS A 35 -3.30 4.21 -6.29
C LYS A 35 -4.45 3.22 -6.18
N ASN A 36 -5.68 3.69 -5.96
CA ASN A 36 -6.89 2.91 -6.19
C ASN A 36 -8.09 3.84 -6.43
N ALA A 37 -9.14 3.31 -7.07
CA ALA A 37 -10.43 3.99 -7.19
C ALA A 37 -11.48 3.47 -6.19
N GLU A 38 -11.25 2.31 -5.58
CA GLU A 38 -12.17 1.70 -4.63
C GLU A 38 -11.81 2.04 -3.18
N CYS A 39 -12.80 2.45 -2.40
CA CYS A 39 -12.65 2.71 -0.97
C CYS A 39 -13.93 2.31 -0.23
N TYR A 40 -13.83 2.21 1.10
CA TYR A 40 -14.98 2.08 1.98
C TYR A 40 -15.05 3.25 2.96
N PHE A 41 -16.23 3.48 3.51
CA PHE A 41 -16.47 4.49 4.52
C PHE A 41 -16.55 3.84 5.91
N ASP A 42 -15.73 4.30 6.82
CA ASP A 42 -15.75 4.00 8.24
C ASP A 42 -16.44 5.15 9.00
N PRO A 43 -17.68 4.95 9.48
CA PRO A 43 -18.44 5.98 10.19
C PRO A 43 -17.89 6.27 11.60
N GLU A 44 -17.23 5.31 12.24
CA GLU A 44 -16.67 5.50 13.58
C GLU A 44 -15.42 6.38 13.51
N LEU A 45 -14.55 6.11 12.54
CA LEU A 45 -13.36 6.91 12.26
C LEU A 45 -13.73 8.33 11.83
N TYR A 46 -14.76 8.48 10.98
CA TYR A 46 -15.27 9.80 10.60
C TYR A 46 -15.77 10.59 11.81
N ARG A 47 -16.53 9.95 12.70
CA ARG A 47 -17.03 10.60 13.92
C ARG A 47 -15.89 11.00 14.85
N ALA A 48 -14.80 10.23 14.89
CA ALA A 48 -13.64 10.52 15.74
C ALA A 48 -12.70 11.58 15.16
N THR A 49 -12.52 11.63 13.83
CA THR A 49 -11.43 12.39 13.19
C THR A 49 -11.89 13.41 12.15
N GLY A 50 -13.14 13.36 11.70
CA GLY A 50 -13.64 14.12 10.55
C GLY A 50 -13.30 13.52 9.18
N HIS A 51 -12.62 12.36 9.15
CA HIS A 51 -12.26 11.63 7.94
C HIS A 51 -12.60 10.15 8.10
N GLY A 52 -13.28 9.55 7.12
CA GLY A 52 -13.74 8.14 7.20
C GLY A 52 -13.49 7.29 5.97
N GLY A 53 -12.89 7.85 4.91
CA GLY A 53 -12.55 7.06 3.72
C GLY A 53 -11.33 6.20 3.98
N HIS A 54 -11.40 4.92 3.58
CA HIS A 54 -10.25 4.02 3.58
C HIS A 54 -10.15 3.29 2.25
N CYS A 55 -9.05 3.51 1.53
CA CYS A 55 -8.78 2.90 0.25
C CYS A 55 -8.60 1.39 0.40
N ARG A 56 -9.11 0.62 -0.57
CA ARG A 56 -8.87 -0.83 -0.65
C ARG A 56 -7.68 -1.11 -1.56
N ASN A 57 -7.06 -2.27 -1.44
CA ASN A 57 -6.12 -2.84 -2.42
C ASN A 57 -5.20 -1.81 -3.11
N CYS A 58 -4.46 -1.03 -2.32
CA CYS A 58 -3.59 0.03 -2.82
C CYS A 58 -2.54 -0.53 -3.81
N ALA A 59 -2.41 0.10 -4.98
CA ALA A 59 -1.42 -0.28 -5.99
C ALA A 59 0.01 0.18 -5.63
N ASP A 60 0.99 -0.19 -6.46
CA ASP A 60 2.38 0.28 -6.39
C ASP A 60 3.09 0.07 -5.04
N ASN A 61 2.76 -1.01 -4.34
CA ASN A 61 3.29 -1.36 -3.02
C ASN A 61 3.06 -0.26 -1.97
N THR A 62 1.91 0.42 -2.06
CA THR A 62 1.50 1.42 -1.09
C THR A 62 0.53 0.85 -0.06
N ASP A 63 0.43 1.52 1.07
CA ASP A 63 -0.44 1.23 2.19
C ASP A 63 -0.94 2.54 2.81
N GLY A 64 -1.88 2.43 3.75
CA GLY A 64 -2.48 3.53 4.47
C GLY A 64 -3.90 3.84 4.01
N PRO A 65 -4.66 4.60 4.81
CA PRO A 65 -6.04 4.95 4.49
C PRO A 65 -6.20 5.66 3.14
N ASN A 66 -5.14 6.32 2.65
CA ASN A 66 -5.11 7.05 1.39
C ASN A 66 -4.04 6.51 0.43
N CYS A 67 -3.48 5.31 0.68
CA CYS A 67 -2.34 4.78 -0.07
C CYS A 67 -1.12 5.71 -0.06
N GLU A 68 -0.89 6.43 1.04
CA GLU A 68 0.10 7.51 1.16
C GLU A 68 1.50 7.04 1.59
N ARG A 69 1.60 5.83 2.17
CA ARG A 69 2.86 5.25 2.63
C ARG A 69 3.20 3.99 1.85
N CYS A 70 4.42 3.51 1.97
CA CYS A 70 4.79 2.21 1.41
C CYS A 70 4.32 1.10 2.34
N LEU A 71 4.12 -0.09 1.77
CA LEU A 71 3.95 -1.33 2.54
C LEU A 71 5.17 -1.57 3.46
N ASP A 72 4.97 -2.39 4.49
CA ASP A 72 6.06 -2.91 5.29
C ASP A 72 7.08 -3.66 4.42
N ASN A 73 8.35 -3.48 4.73
CA ASN A 73 9.50 -3.96 3.98
C ASN A 73 9.68 -3.29 2.60
N TYR A 74 9.09 -2.11 2.41
CA TYR A 74 9.34 -1.23 1.28
C TYR A 74 9.83 0.13 1.77
N TYR A 75 10.50 0.86 0.89
CA TYR A 75 10.93 2.24 1.12
C TYR A 75 10.60 3.09 -0.11
N ARG A 76 10.45 4.39 0.10
CA ARG A 76 10.18 5.34 -0.98
C ARG A 76 11.49 5.67 -1.69
N ASP A 77 11.50 5.55 -3.02
CA ASP A 77 12.69 5.87 -3.82
C ASP A 77 13.04 7.37 -3.77
N SER A 78 14.21 7.73 -4.28
CA SER A 78 14.69 9.12 -4.27
C SER A 78 13.78 10.10 -5.03
N SER A 79 12.95 9.61 -5.95
CA SER A 79 11.96 10.44 -6.67
C SER A 79 10.72 10.74 -5.84
N GLY A 80 10.52 10.02 -4.73
CA GLY A 80 9.31 10.14 -3.91
C GLY A 80 8.10 9.41 -4.49
N GLN A 81 8.19 8.79 -5.67
CA GLN A 81 7.01 8.29 -6.38
C GLN A 81 6.77 6.79 -6.22
N ARG A 82 7.83 6.01 -6.04
CA ARG A 82 7.75 4.54 -6.07
C ARG A 82 8.15 3.93 -4.73
N CYS A 83 7.40 2.92 -4.33
CA CYS A 83 7.75 2.05 -3.21
C CYS A 83 8.55 0.85 -3.73
N LEU A 84 9.81 0.79 -3.34
CA LEU A 84 10.75 -0.27 -3.72
C LEU A 84 10.93 -1.23 -2.56
N SER A 85 11.04 -2.52 -2.87
CA SER A 85 11.27 -3.54 -1.84
C SER A 85 12.63 -3.32 -1.18
N CYS A 86 12.66 -3.45 0.15
CA CYS A 86 13.88 -3.42 0.92
C CYS A 86 14.80 -4.59 0.58
N SER A 87 14.25 -5.78 0.31
CA SER A 87 15.01 -7.00 -0.01
C SER A 87 16.15 -7.29 0.98
N CYS A 88 15.96 -6.98 2.27
CA CYS A 88 16.93 -7.29 3.31
C CYS A 88 17.02 -8.81 3.50
N ASN A 89 18.24 -9.34 3.56
CA ASN A 89 18.46 -10.76 3.79
C ASN A 89 17.93 -11.16 5.19
N PRO A 90 16.92 -12.03 5.31
CA PRO A 90 16.29 -12.33 6.60
C PRO A 90 17.23 -13.04 7.60
N VAL A 91 18.29 -13.69 7.10
CA VAL A 91 19.30 -14.34 7.93
C VAL A 91 20.31 -13.32 8.43
N GLY A 92 20.82 -12.47 7.54
CA GLY A 92 21.91 -11.52 7.83
C GLY A 92 21.49 -10.15 8.36
N SER A 93 20.22 -9.77 8.22
CA SER A 93 19.69 -8.51 8.73
C SER A 93 19.03 -8.67 10.10
N LEU A 94 18.95 -7.57 10.85
CA LEU A 94 18.22 -7.47 12.12
C LEU A 94 16.71 -7.33 11.91
N SER A 95 16.29 -6.82 10.75
CA SER A 95 14.91 -6.63 10.32
C SER A 95 14.83 -6.69 8.80
N THR A 96 13.67 -7.12 8.29
CA THR A 96 13.36 -7.08 6.86
C THR A 96 13.05 -5.66 6.35
N GLN A 97 12.80 -4.71 7.26
CA GLN A 97 12.64 -3.30 6.96
C GLN A 97 14.00 -2.60 6.82
N CYS A 98 14.09 -1.73 5.83
CA CYS A 98 15.25 -0.89 5.53
C CYS A 98 14.97 0.59 5.87
N ASP A 99 16.03 1.40 5.85
CA ASP A 99 15.93 2.84 6.00
C ASP A 99 15.38 3.55 4.74
N ASN A 100 15.27 4.87 4.80
CA ASN A 100 14.78 5.71 3.70
C ASN A 100 15.68 5.69 2.44
N THR A 101 16.88 5.12 2.52
CA THR A 101 17.81 4.95 1.40
C THR A 101 17.79 3.52 0.84
N GLY A 102 17.00 2.63 1.44
CA GLY A 102 16.95 1.23 1.06
C GLY A 102 18.03 0.36 1.71
N ARG A 103 18.78 0.87 2.69
CA ARG A 103 19.83 0.13 3.38
C ARG A 103 19.29 -0.60 4.60
N CYS A 104 19.69 -1.85 4.72
CA CYS A 104 19.27 -2.76 5.78
C CYS A 104 20.18 -2.65 7.01
N SER A 105 19.62 -2.89 8.19
CA SER A 105 20.41 -3.00 9.42
C SER A 105 20.99 -4.41 9.53
N CYS A 106 22.31 -4.55 9.43
CA CYS A 106 22.98 -5.85 9.39
C CYS A 106 23.37 -6.37 10.78
N LYS A 107 23.37 -7.70 10.93
CA LYS A 107 23.91 -8.39 12.11
C LYS A 107 25.44 -8.25 12.20
N PRO A 108 26.03 -8.48 13.37
CA PRO A 108 27.49 -8.43 13.54
C PRO A 108 28.24 -9.33 12.54
N GLY A 109 29.33 -8.82 11.96
CA GLY A 109 30.11 -9.54 10.96
C GLY A 109 29.50 -9.58 9.55
N VAL A 110 28.28 -9.06 9.35
CA VAL A 110 27.57 -9.04 8.07
C VAL A 110 27.66 -7.64 7.44
N MET A 111 27.78 -7.56 6.12
CA MET A 111 27.86 -6.30 5.37
C MET A 111 27.05 -6.33 4.06
N GLY A 112 27.11 -5.22 3.33
CA GLY A 112 26.34 -4.97 2.11
C GLY A 112 25.01 -4.30 2.42
N ASP A 113 24.47 -3.53 1.46
CA ASP A 113 23.21 -2.78 1.68
C ASP A 113 22.02 -3.69 2.00
N LYS A 114 22.09 -4.97 1.61
CA LYS A 114 21.07 -6.00 1.83
C LYS A 114 21.46 -7.05 2.87
N CYS A 115 22.59 -6.87 3.56
CA CYS A 115 23.12 -7.80 4.55
C CYS A 115 23.32 -9.23 4.00
N ASP A 116 23.82 -9.31 2.77
CA ASP A 116 23.87 -10.53 1.96
C ASP A 116 25.24 -11.24 2.00
N ARG A 117 26.25 -10.62 2.63
CA ARG A 117 27.62 -11.13 2.64
C ARG A 117 28.32 -10.86 3.97
N CYS A 118 29.33 -11.66 4.27
CA CYS A 118 30.16 -11.46 5.45
C CYS A 118 31.24 -10.40 5.22
N GLN A 119 31.64 -9.71 6.29
CA GLN A 119 32.80 -8.83 6.28
C GLN A 119 34.08 -9.61 5.96
N PRO A 120 35.14 -8.96 5.42
CA PRO A 120 36.42 -9.62 5.20
C PRO A 120 36.94 -10.26 6.49
N GLY A 121 37.42 -11.51 6.39
CA GLY A 121 37.87 -12.31 7.53
C GLY A 121 36.83 -13.26 8.12
N PHE A 122 35.58 -13.17 7.65
CA PHE A 122 34.50 -14.09 8.02
C PHE A 122 34.07 -14.93 6.80
N HIS A 123 33.47 -16.08 7.03
CA HIS A 123 33.24 -17.10 5.98
C HIS A 123 31.82 -17.69 5.96
N THR A 124 31.07 -17.65 7.07
CA THR A 124 29.76 -18.30 7.15
C THR A 124 28.69 -17.37 7.69
N LEU A 125 27.66 -17.08 6.89
CA LEU A 125 26.47 -16.35 7.33
C LEU A 125 25.54 -17.27 8.12
N THR A 126 25.17 -16.87 9.33
CA THR A 126 24.28 -17.61 10.23
C THR A 126 23.20 -16.69 10.78
N ALA A 127 22.21 -17.27 11.48
CA ALA A 127 21.18 -16.49 12.17
C ALA A 127 21.75 -15.53 13.24
N ALA A 128 22.97 -15.77 13.74
CA ALA A 128 23.63 -14.90 14.72
C ALA A 128 24.54 -13.82 14.07
N GLY A 129 24.66 -13.79 12.75
CA GLY A 129 25.64 -12.99 12.01
C GLY A 129 26.69 -13.87 11.34
N CYS A 130 27.85 -13.29 11.01
CA CYS A 130 28.93 -14.05 10.40
C CYS A 130 29.96 -14.53 11.43
N ARG A 131 30.45 -15.75 11.19
CA ARG A 131 31.63 -16.34 11.83
C ARG A 131 32.70 -16.63 10.79
#